data_AF-L9MCV2-F1
#
_entry.id   AF-L9MCV2-F1
#
_cell.length_a   1.000
_cell.length_b   1.000
_cell.length_c   1.000
_cell.angle_alpha   90.00
_cell.angle_beta   90.00
_cell.angle_gamma   90.00
#
_symmetry.space_group_name_H-M   'P 1'
#
loop_
_entity.id
_entity.type
_entity.pdbx_description
1 polymer ?
#
loop_
_entity_poly.entity_id
_entity_poly.type
_entity_poly.pdbx_seq_one_letter_code
_entity_poly.pdbx_strand_id
1 'polypeptide(L)'
;MIKRELSITELFGVLSVVALTISVFSNAYFYYSLDAIWVMSILSPTFYIFEILKVLVLMAGSILVVGFLMDIFKWMIKKSYKFRQKKRFKLSTQNILTDCKYKEIFKQNESFQFWQTTFVIVIYTIIVVLFTLFGLIKFNSMLWNSFLIGLTLGIFTNKEIKKDKELKLFVFIVFFALTTCFSAQIKLNDIEKLPVAKLKNDKELINWYVLDGSQDKLILLQQSSRNVIKIVKFEEIDRIISNKK
;
A
#
# COMPACT_ATOMS: atom_id res chain seq x y z
N MET A 1 -7.17 10.70 -32.08
CA MET A 1 -6.50 9.68 -31.24
C MET A 1 -7.53 8.61 -30.90
N ILE A 2 -7.56 7.52 -31.67
CA ILE A 2 -8.58 6.46 -31.56
C ILE A 2 -8.40 5.79 -30.20
N LYS A 3 -9.42 5.85 -29.34
CA LYS A 3 -9.49 5.01 -28.14
C LYS A 3 -9.67 3.58 -28.63
N ARG A 4 -8.58 2.84 -28.82
CA ARG A 4 -8.66 1.38 -28.91
C ARG A 4 -9.13 0.90 -27.55
N GLU A 5 -10.38 0.46 -27.48
CA GLU A 5 -10.88 -0.29 -26.34
C GLU A 5 -10.10 -1.60 -26.31
N LEU A 6 -9.40 -1.85 -25.20
CA LEU A 6 -8.71 -3.11 -24.99
C LEU A 6 -9.75 -4.22 -25.04
N SER A 7 -9.47 -5.26 -25.85
CA SER A 7 -10.27 -6.48 -25.80
C SER A 7 -10.21 -7.07 -24.38
N ILE A 8 -11.27 -7.77 -23.98
CA ILE A 8 -11.34 -8.44 -22.66
C ILE A 8 -10.11 -9.33 -22.43
N THR A 9 -9.64 -10.01 -23.48
CA THR A 9 -8.42 -10.83 -23.49
C THR A 9 -7.14 -10.02 -23.25
N GLU A 10 -6.99 -8.86 -23.88
CA GLU A 10 -5.83 -7.99 -23.65
C GLU A 10 -5.85 -7.41 -22.23
N LEU A 11 -7.03 -7.06 -21.70
CA LEU A 11 -7.19 -6.61 -20.32
C LEU A 11 -6.74 -7.69 -19.32
N PHE A 12 -7.20 -8.94 -19.50
CA PHE A 12 -6.75 -10.07 -18.67
C PHE A 12 -5.26 -10.35 -18.83
N GLY A 13 -4.71 -10.21 -20.04
CA GLY A 13 -3.28 -10.34 -20.30
C GLY A 13 -2.47 -9.31 -19.50
N VAL A 14 -2.83 -8.03 -19.58
CA VAL A 14 -2.17 -6.95 -18.84
C VAL A 14 -2.30 -7.16 -17.33
N LEU A 15 -3.50 -7.50 -16.84
CA LEU A 15 -3.72 -7.77 -15.41
C LEU A 15 -2.88 -8.96 -14.92
N SER A 16 -2.72 -10.00 -15.72
CA SER A 16 -1.91 -11.18 -15.37
C SER A 16 -0.42 -10.83 -15.29
N VAL A 17 0.10 -10.03 -16.22
CA VAL A 17 1.49 -9.56 -16.21
C VAL A 17 1.75 -8.69 -14.98
N VAL A 18 0.83 -7.76 -14.68
CA VAL A 18 0.93 -6.92 -13.47
C VAL A 18 0.92 -7.80 -12.22
N ALA A 19 -0.01 -8.76 -12.13
CA ALA A 19 -0.12 -9.69 -10.99
C ALA A 19 1.16 -10.53 -10.80
N LEU A 20 1.71 -11.10 -11.88
CA LEU A 20 3.00 -11.80 -11.83
C LEU A 20 4.13 -10.91 -11.35
N THR A 21 4.18 -9.66 -11.86
CA THR A 21 5.19 -8.69 -11.47
C THR A 21 5.12 -8.38 -9.98
N ILE A 22 3.93 -8.10 -9.43
CA ILE A 22 3.73 -7.90 -7.98
C ILE A 22 4.39 -9.02 -7.19
N SER A 23 4.09 -10.23 -7.61
CA SER A 23 4.38 -11.37 -6.78
C SER A 23 5.84 -11.77 -6.85
N VAL A 24 6.46 -11.65 -8.03
CA VAL A 24 7.91 -11.81 -8.18
C VAL A 24 8.65 -10.75 -7.36
N PHE A 25 8.26 -9.47 -7.45
CA PHE A 25 8.95 -8.41 -6.71
C PHE A 25 8.78 -8.53 -5.19
N SER A 26 7.57 -8.81 -4.69
CA SER A 26 7.33 -8.95 -3.24
C SER A 26 8.11 -10.13 -2.67
N ASN A 27 8.04 -11.30 -3.31
CA ASN A 27 8.77 -12.48 -2.86
C ASN A 27 10.30 -12.30 -3.02
N ALA A 28 10.77 -11.64 -4.09
CA ALA A 28 12.19 -11.33 -4.25
C ALA A 28 12.70 -10.47 -3.11
N TYR A 29 11.99 -9.40 -2.75
CA TYR A 29 12.37 -8.56 -1.61
C TYR A 29 12.36 -9.33 -0.28
N PHE A 30 11.33 -10.16 -0.05
CA PHE A 30 11.20 -10.97 1.16
C PHE A 30 12.35 -11.97 1.32
N TYR A 31 12.60 -12.80 0.31
CA TYR A 31 13.64 -13.84 0.36
C TYR A 31 15.05 -13.26 0.26
N TYR A 32 15.24 -12.14 -0.44
CA TYR A 32 16.50 -11.40 -0.41
C TYR A 32 16.81 -10.89 1.00
N SER A 33 15.82 -10.37 1.71
CA SER A 33 15.98 -9.91 3.10
C SER A 33 16.29 -11.04 4.09
N LEU A 34 16.03 -12.29 3.71
CA LEU A 34 16.38 -13.50 4.46
C LEU A 34 17.67 -14.18 3.95
N ASP A 35 18.36 -13.58 2.98
CA ASP A 35 19.53 -14.17 2.32
C ASP A 35 19.25 -15.57 1.73
N ALA A 36 18.02 -15.78 1.24
CA ALA A 36 17.49 -17.04 0.76
C ALA A 36 16.82 -16.90 -0.62
N ILE A 37 17.36 -16.01 -1.48
CA ILE A 37 16.77 -15.71 -2.80
C ILE A 37 16.65 -16.94 -3.70
N TRP A 38 17.51 -17.95 -3.51
CA TRP A 38 17.50 -19.22 -4.24
C TRP A 38 16.16 -19.97 -4.14
N VAL A 39 15.42 -19.77 -3.04
CA VAL A 39 14.10 -20.40 -2.80
C VAL A 39 13.08 -20.00 -3.87
N MET A 40 13.23 -18.82 -4.49
CA MET A 40 12.36 -18.36 -5.58
C MET A 40 12.32 -19.32 -6.77
N SER A 41 13.39 -20.07 -7.03
CA SER A 41 13.45 -21.03 -8.14
C SER A 41 12.67 -22.32 -7.88
N ILE A 42 12.31 -22.60 -6.62
CA ILE A 42 11.67 -23.85 -6.18
C ILE A 42 10.21 -23.62 -5.74
N LEU A 43 9.84 -22.35 -5.53
CA LEU A 43 8.50 -21.92 -5.13
C LEU A 43 7.45 -22.17 -6.21
N SER A 44 6.32 -22.79 -5.82
CA SER A 44 5.20 -23.00 -6.73
C SER A 44 4.42 -21.70 -6.99
N PRO A 45 3.83 -21.52 -8.19
CA PRO A 45 3.01 -20.35 -8.54
C PRO A 45 1.86 -20.03 -7.56
N THR A 46 1.37 -21.03 -6.82
CA THR A 46 0.28 -20.84 -5.84
C THR A 46 0.64 -19.92 -4.68
N PHE A 47 1.90 -19.89 -4.24
CA PHE A 47 2.37 -19.00 -3.16
C PHE A 47 2.33 -17.52 -3.57
N TYR A 48 2.24 -17.26 -4.86
CA TYR A 48 2.28 -15.91 -5.42
C TYR A 48 0.90 -15.21 -5.37
N ILE A 49 -0.22 -15.95 -5.31
CA ILE A 49 -1.59 -15.40 -5.40
C ILE A 49 -1.99 -14.60 -4.16
N PHE A 50 -1.71 -15.12 -2.96
CA PHE A 50 -2.06 -14.44 -1.71
C PHE A 50 -1.36 -13.10 -1.54
N GLU A 51 -0.13 -12.99 -2.05
CA GLU A 51 0.66 -11.77 -1.96
C GLU A 51 0.08 -10.65 -2.85
N ILE A 52 -0.44 -11.01 -4.04
CA ILE A 52 -1.14 -10.08 -4.92
C ILE A 52 -2.35 -9.45 -4.21
N LEU A 53 -3.15 -10.27 -3.53
CA LEU A 53 -4.32 -9.81 -2.78
C LEU A 53 -3.94 -8.81 -1.69
N LYS A 54 -2.88 -9.06 -0.91
CA LYS A 54 -2.42 -8.14 0.14
C LYS A 54 -2.00 -6.78 -0.42
N VAL A 55 -1.21 -6.78 -1.49
CA VAL A 55 -0.76 -5.55 -2.14
C VAL A 55 -1.95 -4.74 -2.66
N LEU A 56 -2.91 -5.39 -3.31
CA LEU A 56 -4.13 -4.72 -3.78
C LEU A 56 -4.96 -4.13 -2.64
N VAL A 57 -5.10 -4.84 -1.52
CA VAL A 57 -5.80 -4.34 -0.33
C VAL A 57 -5.09 -3.14 0.28
N LEU A 58 -3.76 -3.15 0.36
CA LEU A 58 -2.97 -2.01 0.86
C LEU A 58 -3.09 -0.78 -0.06
N MET A 59 -3.04 -0.98 -1.39
CA MET A 59 -3.25 0.10 -2.36
C MET A 59 -4.66 0.67 -2.23
N ALA A 60 -5.69 -0.18 -2.20
CA ALA A 60 -7.07 0.26 -2.04
C ALA A 60 -7.29 1.00 -0.72
N GLY A 61 -6.73 0.48 0.38
CA GLY A 61 -6.82 1.09 1.71
C GLY A 61 -6.23 2.50 1.75
N SER A 62 -5.02 2.69 1.22
CA SER A 62 -4.39 4.02 1.17
C SER A 62 -5.17 5.04 0.33
N ILE A 63 -5.70 4.61 -0.82
CA ILE A 63 -6.56 5.45 -1.67
C ILE A 63 -7.85 5.84 -0.94
N LEU A 64 -8.50 4.88 -0.27
CA LEU A 64 -9.74 5.12 0.47
C LEU A 64 -9.52 6.08 1.65
N VAL A 65 -8.43 5.93 2.41
CA VAL A 65 -8.12 6.81 3.54
C VAL A 65 -7.93 8.25 3.06
N VAL A 66 -7.10 8.47 2.03
CA VAL A 66 -6.87 9.83 1.51
C VAL A 66 -8.15 10.41 0.90
N GLY A 67 -8.88 9.63 0.10
CA GLY A 67 -10.14 10.06 -0.51
C GLY A 67 -11.18 10.46 0.55
N PHE A 68 -11.34 9.65 1.59
CA PHE A 68 -12.26 9.91 2.69
C PHE A 68 -11.90 11.20 3.46
N LEU A 69 -10.63 11.41 3.81
CA LEU A 69 -10.19 12.62 4.48
C LEU A 69 -10.39 13.88 3.61
N MET A 70 -10.14 13.76 2.31
CA MET A 70 -10.39 14.83 1.35
C MET A 70 -11.88 15.20 1.26
N ASP A 71 -12.78 14.21 1.33
CA ASP A 71 -14.21 14.44 1.27
C ASP A 71 -14.79 14.99 2.57
N ILE A 72 -14.26 14.56 3.73
CA ILE A 72 -14.55 15.20 5.03
C ILE A 72 -14.20 16.68 4.96
N PHE A 73 -13.02 17.04 4.45
CA PHE A 73 -12.61 18.43 4.33
C PHE A 73 -13.59 19.26 3.50
N LYS A 74 -13.98 18.76 2.32
CA LYS A 74 -14.98 19.41 1.46
C LYS A 74 -16.32 19.56 2.18
N TRP A 75 -16.75 18.53 2.90
CA TRP A 75 -18.00 18.54 3.66
C TRP A 75 -17.98 19.59 4.78
N MET A 76 -16.89 19.68 5.55
CA MET A 76 -16.72 20.69 6.59
C MET A 76 -16.77 22.10 6.01
N ILE A 77 -16.08 22.34 4.89
CA ILE A 77 -16.10 23.64 4.22
C ILE A 77 -17.51 23.98 3.76
N LYS A 78 -18.20 23.07 3.07
CA LYS A 78 -19.58 23.27 2.60
C LYS A 78 -20.53 23.61 3.77
N LYS A 79 -20.37 22.93 4.90
CA LYS A 79 -21.13 23.20 6.12
C LYS A 79 -20.79 24.58 6.69
N SER A 80 -19.51 24.93 6.81
CA SER A 80 -19.06 26.23 7.31
C SER A 80 -19.53 27.42 6.45
N TYR A 81 -19.54 27.27 5.12
CA TYR A 81 -20.07 28.28 4.20
C TYR A 81 -21.59 28.45 4.33
N LYS A 82 -22.33 27.36 4.57
CA LYS A 82 -23.77 27.42 4.86
C LYS A 82 -24.06 28.21 6.13
N PHE A 83 -23.20 28.14 7.14
CA PHE A 83 -23.31 28.93 8.37
C PHE A 83 -22.79 30.37 8.23
N ARG A 84 -21.85 30.65 7.32
CA ARG A 84 -21.24 31.98 7.10
C ARG A 84 -21.89 32.84 6.01
N GLN A 85 -23.02 32.45 5.43
CA GLN A 85 -23.69 33.27 4.40
C GLN A 85 -24.17 34.62 4.96
N LYS A 86 -23.31 35.65 4.88
CA LYS A 86 -23.63 37.09 4.81
C LYS A 86 -22.37 37.83 4.34
N LYS A 87 -22.12 37.87 3.03
CA LYS A 87 -21.41 38.97 2.35
C LYS A 87 -21.69 38.86 0.85
N ARG A 88 -22.61 39.70 0.37
CA ARG A 88 -22.94 39.85 -1.05
C ARG A 88 -21.78 40.59 -1.72
N PHE A 89 -21.16 39.99 -2.72
CA PHE A 89 -20.18 40.68 -3.55
C PHE A 89 -20.93 41.51 -4.61
N LYS A 90 -20.71 42.83 -4.61
CA LYS A 90 -21.16 43.74 -5.69
C LYS A 90 -20.20 43.56 -6.87
N LEU A 91 -20.73 43.15 -8.01
CA LEU A 91 -19.98 43.03 -9.27
C LEU A 91 -19.91 44.41 -9.95
N SER A 92 -18.72 45.01 -10.07
CA SER A 92 -18.50 46.18 -10.93
C SER A 92 -17.52 45.85 -12.05
N THR A 93 -17.97 46.16 -13.29
CA THR A 93 -17.24 46.40 -14.57
C THR A 93 -16.60 45.22 -15.32
N GLN A 94 -17.21 44.88 -16.46
CA GLN A 94 -17.23 43.56 -17.11
C GLN A 94 -15.95 43.06 -17.83
N ASN A 95 -14.97 43.90 -18.20
CA ASN A 95 -13.90 43.47 -19.12
C ASN A 95 -12.47 43.37 -18.53
N ILE A 96 -12.18 43.99 -17.38
CA ILE A 96 -10.94 43.73 -16.59
C ILE A 96 -11.18 42.58 -15.59
N LEU A 97 -12.46 42.28 -15.33
CA LEU A 97 -12.88 41.22 -14.41
C LEU A 97 -12.59 39.81 -14.89
N THR A 98 -12.49 39.53 -16.20
CA THR A 98 -12.32 38.15 -16.67
C THR A 98 -10.95 37.59 -16.28
N ASP A 99 -9.86 38.33 -16.50
CA ASP A 99 -8.51 37.92 -16.09
C ASP A 99 -8.30 37.99 -14.56
N CYS A 100 -8.82 39.04 -13.90
CA CYS A 100 -8.75 39.15 -12.44
C CYS A 100 -9.58 38.08 -11.73
N LYS A 101 -10.80 37.77 -12.20
CA LYS A 101 -11.60 36.64 -11.67
C LYS A 101 -10.93 35.32 -11.94
N TYR A 102 -10.35 35.10 -13.12
CA TYR A 102 -9.64 33.85 -13.39
C TYR A 102 -8.46 33.67 -12.45
N LYS A 103 -7.64 34.71 -12.23
CA LYS A 103 -6.54 34.70 -11.26
C LYS A 103 -7.02 34.52 -9.82
N GLU A 104 -8.09 35.19 -9.40
CA GLU A 104 -8.64 35.05 -8.05
C GLU A 104 -9.25 33.66 -7.82
N ILE A 105 -9.99 33.11 -8.78
CA ILE A 105 -10.52 31.74 -8.74
C ILE A 105 -9.37 30.73 -8.75
N PHE A 106 -8.31 30.95 -9.53
CA PHE A 106 -7.12 30.10 -9.52
C PHE A 106 -6.40 30.15 -8.16
N LYS A 107 -6.18 31.33 -7.61
CA LYS A 107 -5.53 31.53 -6.31
C LYS A 107 -6.37 30.94 -5.17
N GLN A 108 -7.69 31.04 -5.27
CA GLN A 108 -8.63 30.42 -4.33
C GLN A 108 -8.64 28.90 -4.47
N ASN A 109 -8.53 28.35 -5.68
CA ASN A 109 -8.40 26.92 -5.93
C ASN A 109 -7.06 26.36 -5.44
N GLU A 110 -5.95 27.09 -5.61
CA GLU A 110 -4.63 26.68 -5.11
C GLU A 110 -4.56 26.75 -3.59
N SER A 111 -5.08 27.83 -3.00
CA SER A 111 -5.22 27.93 -1.55
C SER A 111 -6.11 26.81 -1.01
N PHE A 112 -7.22 26.48 -1.68
CA PHE A 112 -8.09 25.37 -1.29
C PHE A 112 -7.36 24.02 -1.32
N GLN A 113 -6.64 23.73 -2.41
CA GLN A 113 -5.85 22.50 -2.54
C GLN A 113 -4.76 22.42 -1.46
N PHE A 114 -4.08 23.53 -1.18
CA PHE A 114 -3.08 23.60 -0.11
C PHE A 114 -3.70 23.33 1.26
N TRP A 115 -4.81 23.99 1.61
CA TRP A 115 -5.47 23.73 2.89
C TRP A 115 -6.03 22.32 3.00
N GLN A 116 -6.50 21.74 1.89
CA GLN A 116 -6.94 20.35 1.84
C GLN A 116 -5.78 19.39 2.09
N THR A 117 -4.62 19.59 1.45
CA THR A 117 -3.45 18.73 1.68
C THR A 117 -2.93 18.86 3.11
N THR A 118 -2.78 20.07 3.62
CA THR A 118 -2.35 20.31 4.99
C THR A 118 -3.30 19.66 6.00
N PHE A 119 -4.61 19.75 5.77
CA PHE A 119 -5.61 19.10 6.61
C PHE A 119 -5.45 17.58 6.66
N VAL A 120 -5.32 16.94 5.48
CA VAL A 120 -5.13 15.49 5.39
C VAL A 120 -3.84 15.07 6.11
N ILE A 121 -2.75 15.81 5.90
CA ILE A 121 -1.46 15.53 6.54
C ILE A 121 -1.59 15.63 8.07
N VAL A 122 -2.13 16.73 8.59
CA VAL A 122 -2.25 16.94 10.05
C VAL A 122 -3.10 15.84 10.70
N ILE A 123 -4.27 15.52 10.15
CA ILE A 123 -5.12 14.46 10.70
C ILE A 123 -4.42 13.11 10.63
N TYR A 124 -3.80 12.80 9.50
CA TYR A 124 -3.09 11.54 9.34
C TYR A 124 -1.94 11.41 10.34
N THR A 125 -1.13 12.45 10.52
CA THR A 125 -0.03 12.45 11.49
C THR A 125 -0.55 12.24 12.92
N ILE A 126 -1.66 12.88 13.31
CA ILE A 126 -2.27 12.65 14.62
C ILE A 126 -2.68 11.18 14.80
N ILE A 127 -3.36 10.60 13.81
CA ILE A 127 -3.80 9.20 13.85
C ILE A 127 -2.61 8.25 13.98
N VAL A 128 -1.56 8.47 13.20
CA VAL A 128 -0.36 7.62 13.22
C VAL A 128 0.39 7.72 14.54
N VAL A 129 0.58 8.93 15.06
CA VAL A 129 1.24 9.15 16.35
C VAL A 129 0.46 8.50 17.49
N LEU A 130 -0.87 8.55 17.46
CA LEU A 130 -1.69 7.83 18.42
C LEU A 130 -1.46 6.31 18.32
N PHE A 131 -1.51 5.74 17.12
CA PHE A 131 -1.30 4.30 16.95
C PHE A 131 0.11 3.83 17.35
N THR A 132 1.14 4.64 17.14
CA THR A 132 2.50 4.31 17.60
C THR A 132 2.64 4.40 19.11
N LEU A 133 2.03 5.39 19.77
CA LEU A 133 2.00 5.51 21.23
C LEU A 133 1.31 4.30 21.90
N PHE A 134 0.26 3.76 21.27
CA PHE A 134 -0.41 2.54 21.74
C PHE A 134 0.34 1.23 21.40
N GLY A 135 1.52 1.31 20.78
CA GLY A 135 2.32 0.15 20.42
C GLY A 135 1.70 -0.73 19.31
N LEU A 136 0.68 -0.23 18.61
CA LEU A 136 -0.02 -0.97 17.56
C LEU A 136 0.77 -1.01 16.25
N ILE A 137 1.64 -0.02 16.02
CA ILE A 137 2.42 0.11 14.78
C ILE A 137 3.91 0.24 15.11
N LYS A 138 4.75 -0.62 14.50
CA LYS A 138 6.21 -0.50 14.56
C LYS A 138 6.68 0.72 13.76
N PHE A 139 7.75 1.38 14.19
CA PHE A 139 8.31 2.57 13.54
C PHE A 139 8.59 2.38 12.04
N ASN A 140 9.15 1.24 11.64
CA ASN A 140 9.39 0.94 10.22
C ASN A 140 8.08 0.93 9.41
N SER A 141 7.03 0.29 9.93
CA SER A 141 5.71 0.27 9.27
C SER A 141 5.05 1.65 9.22
N MET A 142 5.33 2.54 10.18
CA MET A 142 4.89 3.95 10.13
C MET A 142 5.53 4.69 8.95
N LEU A 143 6.84 4.53 8.72
CA LEU A 143 7.52 5.20 7.62
C LEU A 143 6.95 4.78 6.27
N TRP A 144 6.80 3.47 6.04
CA TRP A 144 6.20 2.95 4.81
C TRP A 144 4.79 3.46 4.56
N ASN A 145 3.91 3.43 5.58
CA ASN A 145 2.56 3.97 5.47
C ASN A 145 2.56 5.47 5.14
N SER A 146 3.47 6.25 5.74
CA SER A 146 3.60 7.68 5.48
C SER A 146 4.01 7.97 4.03
N PHE A 147 4.94 7.20 3.47
CA PHE A 147 5.32 7.30 2.07
C PHE A 147 4.15 6.98 1.12
N LEU A 148 3.40 5.91 1.38
CA LEU A 148 2.25 5.53 0.56
C LEU A 148 1.14 6.58 0.59
N ILE A 149 0.89 7.17 1.76
CA ILE A 149 -0.13 8.22 1.92
C ILE A 149 0.34 9.55 1.31
N GLY A 150 1.62 9.88 1.40
CA GLY A 150 2.21 11.01 0.69
C GLY A 150 2.07 10.89 -0.83
N LEU A 151 2.34 9.72 -1.39
CA LEU A 151 2.22 9.45 -2.83
C LEU A 151 0.77 9.52 -3.30
N THR A 152 -0.16 8.87 -2.60
CA THR A 152 -1.59 8.93 -2.94
C THR A 152 -2.13 10.35 -2.86
N LEU A 153 -1.75 11.11 -1.83
CA LEU A 153 -2.09 12.53 -1.72
C LEU A 153 -1.51 13.34 -2.89
N GLY A 154 -0.25 13.11 -3.27
CA GLY A 154 0.37 13.72 -4.44
C GLY A 154 -0.41 13.47 -5.73
N ILE A 155 -0.84 12.22 -5.97
CA ILE A 155 -1.69 11.85 -7.12
C ILE A 155 -3.02 12.61 -7.09
N PHE A 156 -3.62 12.78 -5.92
CA PHE A 156 -4.92 13.42 -5.76
C PHE A 156 -4.89 14.95 -5.78
N THR A 157 -3.77 15.61 -5.50
CA THR A 157 -3.75 17.07 -5.35
C THR A 157 -2.86 17.77 -6.37
N ASN A 158 -1.75 17.16 -6.82
CA ASN A 158 -0.83 17.82 -7.73
C ASN A 158 -1.44 17.97 -9.13
N LYS A 159 -1.52 19.22 -9.62
CA LYS A 159 -2.07 19.55 -10.94
C LYS A 159 -1.19 19.05 -12.08
N GLU A 160 0.12 18.98 -11.90
CA GLU A 160 1.07 18.51 -12.92
C GLU A 160 0.90 17.01 -13.15
N ILE A 161 0.88 16.23 -12.07
CA ILE A 161 0.62 14.78 -12.10
C ILE A 161 -0.74 14.47 -12.74
N LYS A 162 -1.75 15.33 -12.54
CA LYS A 162 -3.08 15.12 -13.15
C LYS A 162 -3.12 15.42 -14.64
N LYS A 163 -2.32 16.39 -15.11
CA LYS A 163 -2.32 16.83 -16.52
C LYS A 163 -1.48 15.91 -17.38
N ASP A 164 -0.33 15.48 -16.86
CA ASP A 164 0.60 14.64 -17.60
C ASP A 164 0.30 13.15 -17.38
N LYS A 165 0.01 12.44 -18.48
CA LYS A 165 -0.29 11.00 -18.45
C LYS A 165 0.95 10.16 -18.15
N GLU A 166 2.12 10.57 -18.62
CA GLU A 166 3.37 9.83 -18.44
C GLU A 166 3.81 9.92 -16.99
N LEU A 167 3.79 11.13 -16.43
CA LEU A 167 4.11 11.37 -15.03
C LEU A 167 3.12 10.66 -14.10
N LYS A 168 1.82 10.67 -14.43
CA LYS A 168 0.82 9.89 -13.69
C LYS A 168 1.13 8.39 -13.68
N LEU A 169 1.53 7.84 -14.82
CA LEU A 169 1.87 6.43 -14.96
C LEU A 169 3.14 6.09 -14.18
N PHE A 170 4.18 6.94 -14.25
CA PHE A 170 5.41 6.81 -13.48
C PHE A 170 5.13 6.81 -11.96
N VAL A 171 4.37 7.78 -11.46
CA VAL A 171 4.01 7.85 -10.03
C VAL A 171 3.19 6.63 -9.61
N PHE A 172 2.34 6.11 -10.49
CA PHE A 172 1.58 4.87 -10.21
C PHE A 172 2.49 3.64 -10.14
N ILE A 173 3.50 3.53 -11.01
CA ILE A 173 4.52 2.46 -10.94
C ILE A 173 5.32 2.55 -9.64
N VAL A 174 5.73 3.76 -9.24
CA VAL A 174 6.46 3.97 -7.98
C VAL A 174 5.59 3.60 -6.78
N PHE A 175 4.33 4.04 -6.77
CA PHE A 175 3.36 3.70 -5.73
C PHE A 175 3.17 2.18 -5.63
N PHE A 176 3.07 1.51 -6.77
CA PHE A 176 2.95 0.07 -6.84
C PHE A 176 4.19 -0.64 -6.28
N ALA A 177 5.39 -0.28 -6.74
CA ALA A 177 6.65 -0.87 -6.27
C ALA A 177 6.89 -0.65 -4.76
N LEU A 178 6.49 0.50 -4.22
CA LEU A 178 6.60 0.74 -2.78
C LEU A 178 5.57 -0.07 -1.99
N THR A 179 4.37 -0.29 -2.55
CA THR A 179 3.35 -1.10 -1.88
C THR A 179 3.74 -2.58 -1.85
N THR A 180 4.39 -3.10 -2.89
CA THR A 180 4.92 -4.46 -2.90
C THR A 180 6.04 -4.65 -1.87
N CYS A 181 7.00 -3.72 -1.81
CA CYS A 181 8.04 -3.72 -0.77
C CYS A 181 7.43 -3.62 0.65
N PHE A 182 6.40 -2.79 0.83
CA PHE A 182 5.74 -2.66 2.12
C PHE A 182 5.03 -3.95 2.56
N SER A 183 4.34 -4.63 1.64
CA SER A 183 3.71 -5.93 1.91
C SER A 183 4.73 -6.96 2.39
N ALA A 184 5.87 -7.04 1.71
CA ALA A 184 6.98 -7.91 2.11
C ALA A 184 7.57 -7.51 3.48
N GLN A 185 7.70 -6.21 3.76
CA GLN A 185 8.17 -5.73 5.07
C GLN A 185 7.21 -6.08 6.21
N ILE A 186 5.89 -6.03 5.98
CA ILE A 186 4.89 -6.49 6.96
C ILE A 186 5.13 -7.98 7.24
N LYS A 187 5.29 -8.80 6.19
CA LYS A 187 5.58 -10.23 6.31
C LYS A 187 6.86 -10.48 7.14
N LEU A 188 7.93 -9.72 6.90
CA LEU A 188 9.18 -9.80 7.68
C LEU A 188 8.98 -9.41 9.16
N ASN A 189 8.22 -8.35 9.42
CA ASN A 189 8.00 -7.84 10.78
C ASN A 189 7.18 -8.79 11.67
N ASP A 190 6.38 -9.66 11.06
CA ASP A 190 5.50 -10.61 11.74
C ASP A 190 6.06 -12.05 11.79
N ILE A 191 7.30 -12.29 11.33
CA ILE A 191 7.94 -13.63 11.36
C ILE A 191 7.88 -14.26 12.76
N GLU A 192 8.17 -13.48 13.80
CA GLU A 192 8.20 -13.96 15.19
C GLU A 192 6.81 -14.36 15.73
N LYS A 193 5.73 -13.87 15.09
CA LYS A 193 4.35 -14.20 15.44
C LYS A 193 3.83 -15.42 14.67
N LEU A 194 4.59 -15.94 13.70
CA LEU A 194 4.17 -17.08 12.90
C LEU A 194 4.07 -18.35 13.75
N PRO A 195 3.18 -19.29 13.39
CA PRO A 195 3.08 -20.56 14.09
C PRO A 195 4.38 -21.37 13.91
N VAL A 196 4.70 -22.16 14.93
CA VAL A 196 5.91 -22.97 14.99
C VAL A 196 5.56 -24.42 14.66
N ALA A 197 6.15 -24.98 13.60
CA ALA A 197 6.09 -26.38 13.26
C ALA A 197 7.28 -27.16 13.83
N LYS A 198 7.04 -28.44 14.13
CA LYS A 198 8.08 -29.44 14.45
C LYS A 198 7.99 -30.59 13.46
N LEU A 199 9.15 -31.05 12.98
CA LEU A 199 9.25 -32.13 11.99
C LEU A 199 9.30 -33.49 12.67
N LYS A 200 8.71 -34.52 12.04
CA LYS A 200 8.68 -35.90 12.58
C LYS A 200 10.06 -36.55 12.66
N ASN A 201 10.96 -36.19 11.74
CA ASN A 201 12.26 -36.86 11.55
C ASN A 201 13.47 -36.08 12.12
N ASP A 202 13.27 -34.91 12.71
CA ASP A 202 14.39 -34.15 13.30
C ASP A 202 14.71 -34.72 14.69
N LYS A 203 15.91 -35.29 14.84
CA LYS A 203 16.45 -35.76 16.13
C LYS A 203 16.72 -34.62 17.11
N GLU A 204 16.95 -33.42 16.57
CA GLU A 204 17.11 -32.19 17.34
C GLU A 204 15.75 -31.48 17.43
N LEU A 205 15.39 -30.97 18.61
CA LEU A 205 14.14 -30.22 18.86
C LEU A 205 14.18 -28.82 18.21
N ILE A 206 14.44 -28.77 16.89
CA ILE A 206 14.51 -27.53 16.13
C ILE A 206 13.08 -27.04 15.88
N ASN A 207 12.84 -25.80 16.28
CA ASN A 207 11.59 -25.10 16.01
C ASN A 207 11.67 -24.40 14.66
N TRP A 208 10.62 -24.57 13.85
CA TRP A 208 10.53 -24.00 12.51
C TRP A 208 9.33 -23.04 12.43
N TYR A 209 9.53 -21.79 12.03
CA TYR A 209 8.42 -20.89 11.70
C TYR A 209 7.79 -21.28 10.37
N VAL A 210 6.46 -21.36 10.34
CA VAL A 210 5.71 -21.61 9.10
C VAL A 210 5.52 -20.29 8.37
N LEU A 211 6.27 -20.08 7.29
CA LEU A 211 6.24 -18.85 6.49
C LEU A 211 5.04 -18.77 5.57
N ASP A 212 4.73 -19.89 4.90
CA ASP A 212 3.66 -19.96 3.93
C ASP A 212 3.24 -21.41 3.67
N GLY A 213 2.00 -21.60 3.22
CA GLY A 213 1.47 -22.91 2.89
C GLY A 213 0.72 -22.96 1.57
N SER A 214 1.05 -23.96 0.78
CA SER A 214 0.30 -24.37 -0.40
C SER A 214 -0.20 -25.80 -0.18
N GLN A 215 -1.23 -26.22 -0.92
CA GLN A 215 -2.02 -27.44 -0.73
C GLN A 215 -1.26 -28.62 -0.10
N ASP A 216 -0.10 -29.00 -0.65
CA ASP A 216 0.66 -30.15 -0.16
C ASP A 216 2.00 -29.80 0.50
N LYS A 217 2.41 -28.52 0.50
CA LYS A 217 3.77 -28.09 0.90
C LYS A 217 3.74 -26.87 1.82
N LEU A 218 4.60 -26.90 2.83
CA LEU A 218 4.86 -25.79 3.74
C LEU A 218 6.29 -25.29 3.58
N ILE A 219 6.45 -23.98 3.67
CA ILE A 219 7.75 -23.32 3.70
C ILE A 219 8.08 -23.01 5.16
N LEU A 220 9.17 -23.60 5.62
CA LEU A 220 9.63 -23.53 6.99
C LEU A 220 10.90 -22.69 7.07
N LEU A 221 10.98 -21.80 8.06
CA LEU A 221 12.17 -21.03 8.39
C LEU A 221 12.69 -21.45 9.76
N GLN A 222 13.97 -21.74 9.87
CA GLN A 222 14.56 -22.15 11.14
C GLN A 222 14.53 -20.99 12.16
N GLN A 223 14.11 -21.25 13.40
CA GLN A 223 14.05 -20.20 14.42
C GLN A 223 15.44 -19.67 14.82
N SER A 224 16.46 -20.54 14.81
CA SER A 224 17.84 -20.19 15.21
C SER A 224 18.66 -19.50 14.11
N SER A 225 18.25 -19.62 12.84
CA SER A 225 19.00 -19.10 11.69
C SER A 225 18.02 -18.56 10.65
N ARG A 226 18.12 -17.26 10.36
CA ARG A 226 17.21 -16.57 9.43
C ARG A 226 17.39 -16.95 7.95
N ASN A 227 18.38 -17.79 7.64
CA ASN A 227 18.79 -18.10 6.27
C ASN A 227 18.48 -19.55 5.89
N VAL A 228 18.09 -20.40 6.86
CA VAL A 228 17.81 -21.81 6.62
C VAL A 228 16.32 -22.00 6.39
N ILE A 229 15.97 -22.23 5.12
CA ILE A 229 14.60 -22.47 4.66
C ILE A 229 14.47 -23.91 4.18
N LYS A 230 13.40 -24.59 4.61
CA LYS A 230 13.08 -25.96 4.20
C LYS A 230 11.66 -26.00 3.63
N ILE A 231 11.49 -26.68 2.49
CA ILE A 231 10.16 -26.92 1.90
C ILE A 231 9.80 -28.36 2.20
N VAL A 232 8.69 -28.55 2.92
CA VAL A 232 8.33 -29.83 3.54
C VAL A 232 6.88 -30.16 3.20
N LYS A 233 6.55 -31.44 3.01
CA LYS A 233 5.15 -31.86 2.84
C LYS A 233 4.41 -31.85 4.17
N PHE A 234 3.10 -31.62 4.17
CA PHE A 234 2.29 -31.65 5.41
C PHE A 234 2.46 -32.96 6.21
N GLU A 235 2.65 -34.08 5.52
CA GLU A 235 2.83 -35.41 6.13
C GLU A 235 4.09 -35.54 6.99
N GLU A 236 5.13 -34.76 6.68
CA GLU A 236 6.43 -34.77 7.37
C GLU A 236 6.42 -33.91 8.66
N ILE A 237 5.31 -33.21 8.94
CA ILE A 237 5.12 -32.39 10.13
C ILE A 237 4.48 -33.21 11.24
N ASP A 238 5.05 -33.11 12.44
CA ASP A 238 4.56 -33.77 13.65
C ASP A 238 3.45 -32.95 14.30
N ARG A 239 3.71 -31.64 14.50
CA ARG A 239 2.76 -30.71 15.12
C ARG A 239 3.02 -29.27 14.70
N ILE A 240 1.95 -28.48 14.67
CA ILE A 240 1.98 -27.02 14.49
C ILE A 240 1.44 -26.38 15.78
N ILE A 241 2.25 -25.54 16.40
CA ILE A 241 1.94 -24.83 17.65
C ILE A 241 1.67 -23.37 17.30
N SER A 242 0.49 -22.87 17.68
CA SER A 242 0.18 -21.45 17.52
C SER A 242 0.99 -20.63 18.52
N ASN A 243 1.66 -19.58 18.06
CA ASN A 243 2.45 -18.69 18.90
C ASN A 243 1.62 -17.55 19.51
N LYS A 244 0.29 -17.70 19.60
CA LYS A 244 -0.60 -16.70 20.22
C LYS A 244 -0.36 -16.65 21.73
N LYS A 245 0.31 -15.59 22.18
CA LYS A 245 0.10 -15.02 23.52
C LYS A 245 -1.11 -14.10 23.48
#